data_AF-G2Y4T8-F1
#
_entry.id   AF-G2Y4T8-F1
#
_cell.length_a   1.000
_cell.length_b   1.000
_cell.length_c   1.000
_cell.angle_alpha   90.00
_cell.angle_beta   90.00
_cell.angle_gamma   90.00
#
_symmetry.space_group_name_H-M   'P 1'
#
loop_
_entity.id
_entity.type
_entity.pdbx_description
1 polymer ?
#
loop_
_entity_poly.entity_id
_entity_poly.type
_entity_poly.pdbx_seq_one_letter_code
_entity_poly.pdbx_strand_id
1 'polypeptide(L)'
;MNIEAVQPFWTDRSQGARAWARNLKIAREVPESLMGACIDIDVTWKLFCGFITRELLGLKNMDLTVWGNSQAEESRDSSESVDMVDVMSVDGGDVPEASKSLLESRGLDTWTLRDWEYTKELLAHEGLRSATVTCWGFREGVKSSWAKWMLESRSLTEEMVREGEVVQDVVVWNGGGI
;
A
#
# COMPACT_ATOMS: atom_id res chain seq x y z
N MET A 1 -13.80 5.70 -5.50
CA MET A 1 -14.41 6.56 -4.45
C MET A 1 -13.52 6.49 -3.22
N ASN A 2 -13.21 7.63 -2.59
CA ASN A 2 -12.49 7.62 -1.31
C ASN A 2 -13.39 6.99 -0.24
N ILE A 3 -12.81 6.18 0.66
CA ILE A 3 -13.51 5.50 1.76
C ILE A 3 -14.45 6.43 2.56
N GLU A 4 -14.02 7.66 2.81
CA GLU A 4 -14.75 8.64 3.62
C GLU A 4 -16.06 9.10 2.95
N ALA A 5 -16.12 9.01 1.62
CA ALA A 5 -17.30 9.36 0.84
C ALA A 5 -18.27 8.17 0.66
N VAL A 6 -17.83 6.94 0.94
CA VAL A 6 -18.62 5.73 0.62
C VAL A 6 -19.89 5.69 1.43
N GLN A 7 -19.78 5.83 2.75
CA GLN A 7 -20.92 5.72 3.64
C GLN A 7 -21.96 6.83 3.35
N PRO A 8 -21.63 8.14 3.34
CA PRO A 8 -22.60 9.18 3.01
C PRO A 8 -23.30 8.94 1.66
N PHE A 9 -22.54 8.55 0.63
CA PHE A 9 -23.07 8.27 -0.71
C PHE A 9 -24.11 7.15 -0.70
N TRP A 10 -23.85 6.03 -0.02
CA TRP A 10 -24.79 4.90 -0.03
C TRP A 10 -25.92 5.05 0.98
N THR A 11 -25.74 5.84 2.04
CA THR A 11 -26.80 6.10 3.02
C THR A 11 -27.91 6.97 2.44
N ASP A 12 -27.59 7.85 1.50
CA ASP A 12 -28.56 8.65 0.73
C ASP A 12 -29.45 7.78 -0.20
N ARG A 13 -29.01 6.55 -0.50
CA ARG A 13 -29.76 5.61 -1.35
C ARG A 13 -30.72 4.76 -0.53
N SER A 14 -31.77 4.26 -1.18
CA SER A 14 -32.69 3.31 -0.54
C SER A 14 -31.99 1.99 -0.20
N GLN A 15 -32.50 1.28 0.81
CA GLN A 15 -32.02 -0.06 1.16
C GLN A 15 -32.11 -1.04 -0.01
N GLY A 16 -33.16 -0.93 -0.83
CA GLY A 16 -33.29 -1.68 -2.07
C GLY A 16 -32.12 -1.41 -3.02
N ALA A 17 -31.79 -0.14 -3.29
CA ALA A 17 -30.66 0.20 -4.14
C ALA A 17 -29.32 -0.33 -3.61
N ARG A 18 -29.11 -0.30 -2.28
CA ARG A 18 -27.92 -0.88 -1.64
C ARG A 18 -27.82 -2.40 -1.83
N ALA A 19 -28.93 -3.13 -1.71
CA ALA A 19 -28.99 -4.58 -1.96
C ALA A 19 -28.69 -4.96 -3.41
N TRP A 20 -28.77 -4.01 -4.35
CA TRP A 20 -28.41 -4.20 -5.76
C TRP A 20 -27.00 -3.72 -6.11
N ALA A 21 -26.23 -3.17 -5.17
CA ALA A 21 -24.82 -2.88 -5.41
C ALA A 21 -24.07 -4.19 -5.70
N ARG A 22 -23.28 -4.23 -6.79
CA ARG A 22 -22.56 -5.46 -7.22
C ARG A 22 -21.06 -5.25 -7.31
N ASN A 23 -20.64 -4.07 -7.77
CA ASN A 23 -19.25 -3.73 -8.06
C ASN A 23 -18.94 -2.38 -7.40
N LEU A 24 -17.89 -2.32 -6.59
CA LEU A 24 -17.48 -1.11 -5.89
C LEU A 24 -15.99 -0.85 -6.11
N LYS A 25 -15.64 0.39 -6.47
CA LYS A 25 -14.24 0.84 -6.60
C LYS A 25 -13.88 1.79 -5.47
N ILE A 26 -13.05 1.34 -4.53
CA ILE A 26 -12.64 2.08 -3.34
C ILE A 26 -11.16 2.35 -3.39
N ALA A 27 -10.79 3.53 -2.92
CA ALA A 27 -9.41 3.98 -2.87
C ALA A 27 -9.11 4.51 -1.47
N ARG A 28 -7.97 4.14 -0.87
CA ARG A 28 -7.58 4.57 0.48
C ARG A 28 -6.06 4.77 0.60
N GLU A 29 -5.68 5.97 1.04
CA GLU A 29 -4.34 6.20 1.59
C GLU A 29 -4.27 5.59 2.98
N VAL A 30 -3.28 4.72 3.21
CA VAL A 30 -2.99 4.19 4.54
C VAL A 30 -2.04 5.16 5.22
N PRO A 31 -2.44 5.75 6.37
CA PRO A 31 -1.57 6.66 7.10
C PRO A 31 -0.26 5.98 7.49
N GLU A 32 0.85 6.72 7.41
CA GLU A 32 2.18 6.21 7.79
C GLU A 32 2.20 5.64 9.21
N SER A 33 1.47 6.26 10.15
CA SER A 33 1.34 5.78 11.52
C SER A 33 0.62 4.44 11.67
N LEU A 34 -0.01 3.94 10.60
CA LEU A 34 -0.73 2.68 10.55
C LEU A 34 -0.04 1.63 9.67
N MET A 35 1.09 1.99 9.05
CA MET A 35 1.94 1.07 8.30
C MET A 35 2.59 0.09 9.27
N GLY A 36 2.29 -1.21 9.16
CA GLY A 36 2.81 -2.24 10.08
C GLY A 36 2.24 -2.23 11.50
N ALA A 37 1.26 -1.35 11.80
CA ALA A 37 0.56 -1.32 13.08
C ALA A 37 -0.81 -2.01 12.99
N CYS A 38 -1.34 -2.46 14.13
CA CYS A 38 -2.63 -3.15 14.20
C CYS A 38 -3.78 -2.24 13.70
N ILE A 39 -4.67 -2.82 12.90
CA ILE A 39 -5.85 -2.22 12.27
C ILE A 39 -6.80 -1.57 13.27
N ASP A 40 -6.75 -1.99 14.54
CA ASP A 40 -7.65 -1.54 15.62
C ASP A 40 -7.67 -0.03 15.86
N ILE A 41 -6.72 0.71 15.29
CA ILE A 41 -6.60 2.16 15.41
C ILE A 41 -7.35 2.91 14.28
N ASP A 42 -7.59 2.32 13.11
CA ASP A 42 -8.32 2.99 12.02
C ASP A 42 -9.84 2.80 12.14
N VAL A 43 -10.46 3.68 12.91
CA VAL A 43 -11.92 3.72 13.11
C VAL A 43 -12.67 3.89 11.78
N THR A 44 -12.13 4.68 10.84
CA THR A 44 -12.77 4.92 9.54
C THR A 44 -12.81 3.62 8.72
N TRP A 45 -11.71 2.87 8.70
CA TRP A 45 -11.65 1.57 8.05
C TRP A 45 -12.63 0.58 8.64
N LYS A 46 -12.66 0.48 9.98
CA LYS A 46 -13.55 -0.43 10.70
C LYS A 46 -15.02 -0.11 10.47
N LEU A 47 -15.38 1.18 10.50
CA LEU A 47 -16.75 1.63 10.20
C LEU A 47 -17.13 1.32 8.76
N PHE A 48 -16.21 1.53 7.81
CA PHE A 48 -16.41 1.19 6.41
C PHE A 48 -16.60 -0.32 6.21
N CYS A 49 -15.72 -1.16 6.77
CA CYS A 49 -15.84 -2.62 6.71
C CYS A 49 -17.19 -3.05 7.29
N GLY A 50 -17.55 -2.54 8.46
CA GLY A 50 -18.85 -2.79 9.08
C GLY A 50 -20.03 -2.32 8.22
N PHE A 51 -19.91 -1.21 7.50
CA PHE A 51 -20.96 -0.71 6.61
C PHE A 51 -21.13 -1.62 5.39
N ILE A 52 -20.04 -1.98 4.72
CA ILE A 52 -20.06 -2.85 3.54
C ILE A 52 -20.70 -4.20 3.88
N THR A 53 -20.27 -4.81 4.97
CA THR A 53 -20.75 -6.13 5.40
C THR A 53 -22.21 -6.14 5.83
N ARG A 54 -22.74 -5.05 6.39
CA ARG A 54 -24.13 -4.96 6.85
C ARG A 54 -25.11 -4.45 5.79
N GLU A 55 -24.72 -3.44 5.02
CA GLU A 55 -25.63 -2.67 4.16
C GLU A 55 -25.50 -3.03 2.68
N LEU A 56 -24.31 -3.44 2.22
CA LEU A 56 -24.06 -3.78 0.82
C LEU A 56 -24.01 -5.31 0.61
N LEU A 57 -25.02 -6.02 1.13
CA LEU A 57 -25.14 -7.48 1.05
C LEU A 57 -25.12 -8.04 -0.38
N GLY A 58 -25.44 -7.19 -1.35
CA GLY A 58 -25.42 -7.54 -2.76
C GLY A 58 -24.04 -7.54 -3.41
N LEU A 59 -23.03 -7.00 -2.73
CA LEU A 59 -21.70 -6.78 -3.28
C LEU A 59 -21.06 -8.14 -3.63
N LYS A 60 -20.55 -8.26 -4.86
CA LYS A 60 -19.93 -9.49 -5.36
C LYS A 60 -18.47 -9.29 -5.73
N ASN A 61 -18.15 -8.12 -6.27
CA ASN A 61 -16.81 -7.74 -6.65
C ASN A 61 -16.47 -6.38 -6.05
N MET A 62 -15.22 -6.22 -5.66
CA MET A 62 -14.70 -4.96 -5.17
C MET A 62 -13.31 -4.75 -5.74
N ASP A 63 -13.02 -3.54 -6.16
CA ASP A 63 -11.72 -3.09 -6.60
C ASP A 63 -11.21 -2.12 -5.54
N LEU A 64 -10.25 -2.55 -4.75
CA LEU A 64 -9.67 -1.78 -3.65
C LEU A 64 -8.27 -1.35 -4.07
N THR A 65 -8.04 -0.05 -4.17
CA THR A 65 -6.70 0.51 -4.34
C THR A 65 -6.24 1.11 -3.02
N VAL A 66 -5.14 0.60 -2.46
CA VAL A 66 -4.50 1.15 -1.27
C VAL A 66 -3.11 1.68 -1.60
N TRP A 67 -2.69 2.71 -0.89
CA TRP A 67 -1.35 3.25 -1.05
C TRP A 67 -0.80 3.86 0.23
N GLY A 68 0.53 3.97 0.31
CA GLY A 68 1.22 4.63 1.40
C GLY A 68 2.70 4.83 1.06
N ASN A 69 3.38 5.67 1.86
CA ASN A 69 4.83 5.81 1.77
C ASN A 69 5.47 4.63 2.50
N SER A 70 6.27 3.82 1.81
CA SER A 70 7.06 2.81 2.50
C SER A 70 8.15 3.53 3.30
N GLN A 71 7.88 3.87 4.56
CA GLN A 71 8.96 4.15 5.49
C GLN A 71 9.66 2.83 5.77
N ALA A 72 10.72 2.54 5.02
CA ALA A 72 11.79 1.76 5.59
C ALA A 72 12.43 2.65 6.65
N GLU A 73 12.01 2.54 7.92
CA GLU A 73 12.86 3.00 9.01
C GLU A 73 14.12 2.13 9.01
N GLU A 74 15.13 2.50 8.23
CA GLU A 74 16.52 2.20 8.57
C GLU A 74 17.00 3.26 9.57
N SER A 75 16.52 3.18 10.82
CA SER A 75 17.13 3.96 11.89
C SER A 75 16.99 3.30 13.26
N ARG A 76 17.55 2.10 13.44
CA ARG A 76 18.05 1.63 14.74
C ARG A 76 19.23 0.68 14.55
N ASP A 77 20.43 1.26 14.50
CA ASP A 77 21.59 0.87 15.34
C ASP A 77 22.88 1.51 14.80
N SER A 78 22.93 2.84 14.80
CA SER A 78 24.20 3.58 14.85
C SER A 78 24.44 3.98 16.30
N SER A 79 24.78 3.00 17.13
CA SER A 79 25.38 3.22 18.45
C SER A 79 26.17 1.99 18.84
N GLU A 80 27.36 1.87 18.30
CA GLU A 80 28.50 1.47 19.12
C GLU A 80 29.75 2.24 18.67
N SER A 81 30.36 2.82 19.69
CA SER A 81 31.39 3.84 19.75
C SER A 81 32.75 3.44 19.15
N VAL A 82 33.40 4.43 18.52
CA VAL A 82 34.80 4.87 18.71
C VAL A 82 35.87 3.78 18.84
N ASP A 83 36.71 3.68 17.81
CA ASP A 83 38.16 3.81 18.01
C ASP A 83 38.83 4.34 16.74
N MET A 84 39.16 5.64 16.76
CA MET A 84 40.07 6.26 15.80
C MET A 84 41.49 5.88 16.23
N VAL A 85 42.09 4.91 15.53
CA VAL A 85 43.55 4.75 15.50
C VAL A 85 44.06 5.26 14.16
N ASP A 86 44.79 6.37 14.27
CA ASP A 86 45.62 7.06 13.30
C ASP A 86 46.65 6.12 12.63
N VAL A 87 46.64 6.03 11.29
CA VAL A 87 47.85 5.75 10.49
C VAL A 87 47.75 6.46 9.13
N MET A 88 48.74 7.31 8.89
CA MET A 88 49.02 8.10 7.70
C MET A 88 49.43 7.27 6.44
N SER A 89 49.06 7.82 5.27
CA SER A 89 49.80 7.85 3.99
C SER A 89 49.91 6.59 3.10
N VAL A 90 49.54 6.72 1.81
CA VAL A 90 50.41 6.87 0.62
C VAL A 90 49.65 6.49 -0.67
N ASP A 91 49.90 7.31 -1.70
CA ASP A 91 49.56 7.28 -3.12
C ASP A 91 49.77 5.93 -3.87
N GLY A 92 49.00 5.70 -4.92
CA GLY A 92 49.21 4.59 -5.86
C GLY A 92 47.93 4.09 -6.54
N GLY A 93 47.80 4.37 -7.84
CA GLY A 93 46.61 4.06 -8.63
C GLY A 93 46.31 2.57 -8.81
N ASP A 94 45.02 2.29 -8.97
CA ASP A 94 44.44 1.40 -9.98
C ASP A 94 42.92 1.56 -9.87
N VAL A 95 42.26 1.74 -11.02
CA VAL A 95 40.79 1.80 -11.11
C VAL A 95 40.23 0.43 -10.71
N PRO A 96 39.43 0.31 -9.63
CA PRO A 96 38.63 -0.88 -9.43
C PRO A 96 37.22 -0.54 -9.92
N GLU A 97 36.94 -1.01 -11.14
CA GLU A 97 35.63 -1.12 -11.76
C GLU A 97 34.80 -2.19 -11.00
N ALA A 98 34.57 -1.96 -9.70
CA ALA A 98 34.01 -2.92 -8.75
C ALA A 98 33.05 -2.26 -7.74
N SER A 99 32.41 -1.14 -8.11
CA SER A 99 31.37 -0.46 -7.32
C SER A 99 30.03 -0.38 -8.06
N LYS A 100 29.79 -1.30 -9.00
CA LYS A 100 28.47 -1.52 -9.63
C LYS A 100 27.75 -2.79 -9.18
N SER A 101 28.36 -3.63 -8.35
CA SER A 101 27.76 -4.89 -7.90
C SER A 101 27.41 -4.93 -6.39
N LEU A 102 27.45 -3.80 -5.70
CA LEU A 102 27.04 -3.66 -4.29
C LEU A 102 25.73 -2.86 -4.13
N LEU A 103 25.04 -2.63 -5.25
CA LEU A 103 23.77 -1.90 -5.35
C LEU A 103 22.59 -2.84 -5.68
N GLU A 104 22.82 -4.16 -5.66
CA GLU A 104 21.84 -5.16 -6.08
C GLU A 104 21.30 -6.05 -4.94
N SER A 105 21.61 -5.79 -3.66
CA SER A 105 21.20 -6.74 -2.61
C SER A 105 21.15 -6.21 -1.18
N ARG A 106 20.36 -5.15 -0.90
CA ARG A 106 19.79 -4.86 0.43
C ARG A 106 18.95 -3.58 0.40
N GLY A 107 17.64 -3.70 0.65
CA GLY A 107 16.76 -2.56 0.95
C GLY A 107 15.50 -2.44 0.09
N LEU A 108 15.46 -3.07 -1.08
CA LEU A 108 14.25 -3.19 -1.90
C LEU A 108 13.61 -4.57 -1.72
N ASP A 109 13.48 -5.02 -0.47
CA ASP A 109 12.69 -6.23 -0.22
C ASP A 109 11.25 -5.90 -0.59
N THR A 110 10.86 -6.46 -1.73
CA THR A 110 9.55 -6.37 -2.38
C THR A 110 8.43 -6.31 -1.36
N TRP A 111 7.91 -5.12 -1.16
CA TRP A 111 6.67 -4.88 -0.43
C TRP A 111 5.55 -5.67 -1.12
N THR A 112 5.03 -6.69 -0.45
CA THR A 112 3.99 -7.57 -1.01
C THR A 112 2.63 -7.23 -0.44
N LEU A 113 1.57 -7.57 -1.17
CA LEU A 113 0.21 -7.42 -0.66
C LEU A 113 -0.04 -8.18 0.66
N ARG A 114 0.76 -9.21 0.98
CA ARG A 114 0.68 -9.96 2.25
C ARG A 114 1.04 -9.09 3.47
N ASP A 115 1.79 -8.01 3.25
CA ASP A 115 2.26 -7.12 4.31
C ASP A 115 1.18 -6.12 4.74
N TRP A 116 0.10 -5.98 3.97
CA TRP A 116 -1.02 -5.10 4.30
C TRP A 116 -2.07 -5.80 5.15
N GLU A 117 -1.75 -6.01 6.44
CA GLU A 117 -2.70 -6.51 7.42
C GLU A 117 -4.02 -5.74 7.40
N TYR A 118 -3.95 -4.43 7.19
CA TYR A 118 -5.07 -3.52 7.01
C TYR A 118 -6.19 -4.04 6.09
N THR A 119 -5.84 -4.74 5.01
CA THR A 119 -6.84 -5.24 4.05
C THR A 119 -7.52 -6.55 4.49
N LYS A 120 -6.95 -7.28 5.46
CA LYS A 120 -7.39 -8.63 5.87
C LYS A 120 -8.84 -8.65 6.39
N GLU A 121 -9.25 -7.69 7.22
CA GLU A 121 -10.61 -7.65 7.80
C GLU A 121 -11.69 -7.59 6.71
N LEU A 122 -11.49 -6.73 5.72
CA LEU A 122 -12.43 -6.56 4.62
C LEU A 122 -12.45 -7.79 3.71
N LEU A 123 -11.28 -8.35 3.40
CA LEU A 123 -11.14 -9.52 2.54
C LEU A 123 -11.61 -10.83 3.19
N ALA A 124 -11.73 -10.88 4.52
CA ALA A 124 -12.32 -12.01 5.24
C ALA A 124 -13.84 -12.15 4.98
N HIS A 125 -14.51 -11.12 4.47
CA HIS A 125 -15.94 -11.16 4.21
C HIS A 125 -16.28 -12.03 2.98
N GLU A 126 -17.26 -12.94 3.12
CA GLU A 126 -17.62 -13.90 2.07
C GLU A 126 -18.14 -13.27 0.78
N GLY A 127 -18.77 -12.10 0.87
CA GLY A 127 -19.21 -11.33 -0.30
C GLY A 127 -18.07 -10.70 -1.12
N LEU A 128 -16.84 -10.75 -0.61
CA LEU A 128 -15.65 -10.12 -1.20
C LEU A 128 -14.59 -11.15 -1.65
N ARG A 129 -15.01 -12.40 -1.85
CA ARG A 129 -14.19 -13.51 -2.38
C ARG A 129 -13.74 -13.32 -3.84
N SER A 130 -14.10 -12.21 -4.48
CA SER A 130 -13.62 -11.82 -5.82
C SER A 130 -13.07 -10.40 -5.81
N ALA A 131 -12.56 -9.94 -4.67
CA ALA A 131 -12.00 -8.61 -4.56
C ALA A 131 -10.63 -8.54 -5.26
N THR A 132 -10.44 -7.53 -6.10
CA THR A 132 -9.12 -7.16 -6.60
C THR A 132 -8.55 -6.11 -5.67
N VAL A 133 -7.34 -6.34 -5.19
CA VAL A 133 -6.60 -5.37 -4.38
C VAL A 133 -5.37 -4.93 -5.17
N THR A 134 -5.25 -3.62 -5.37
CA THR A 134 -4.09 -2.99 -5.96
C THR A 134 -3.38 -2.19 -4.86
N CYS A 135 -2.09 -2.44 -4.68
CA CYS A 135 -1.26 -1.70 -3.74
C CYS A 135 -0.25 -0.84 -4.50
N TRP A 136 -0.14 0.43 -4.11
CA TRP A 136 0.91 1.33 -4.59
C TRP A 136 1.86 1.69 -3.45
N GLY A 137 3.12 1.31 -3.59
CA GLY A 137 4.22 1.76 -2.75
C GLY A 137 4.96 2.90 -3.46
N PHE A 138 5.02 4.07 -2.82
CA PHE A 138 5.74 5.22 -3.36
C PHE A 138 7.19 5.19 -2.90
N ARG A 139 8.13 5.39 -3.84
CA ARG A 139 9.56 5.52 -3.53
C ARG A 139 9.81 6.73 -2.64
N GLU A 140 10.86 6.68 -1.81
CA GLU A 140 11.34 7.83 -1.06
C GLU A 140 11.50 9.08 -1.94
N GLY A 141 11.01 10.23 -1.44
CA GLY A 141 11.00 11.49 -2.17
C GLY A 141 9.83 11.68 -3.14
N VAL A 142 9.12 10.61 -3.51
CA VAL A 142 7.91 10.69 -4.33
C VAL A 142 6.70 10.92 -3.42
N LYS A 143 5.88 11.92 -3.75
CA LYS A 143 4.72 12.28 -2.91
C LYS A 143 3.56 11.30 -3.14
N SER A 144 3.12 10.59 -2.10
CA SER A 144 1.89 9.77 -2.13
C SER A 144 0.64 10.53 -2.59
N SER A 145 0.62 11.87 -2.47
CA SER A 145 -0.48 12.71 -2.94
C SER A 145 -0.77 12.57 -4.45
N TRP A 146 0.22 12.11 -5.24
CA TRP A 146 0.04 11.80 -6.66
C TRP A 146 -0.93 10.64 -6.90
N ALA A 147 -1.13 9.76 -5.92
CA ALA A 147 -2.09 8.64 -6.01
C ALA A 147 -3.49 9.11 -6.43
N LYS A 148 -3.94 10.28 -5.97
CA LYS A 148 -5.25 10.84 -6.34
C LYS A 148 -5.36 11.09 -7.84
N TRP A 149 -4.28 11.52 -8.48
CA TRP A 149 -4.21 11.78 -9.91
C TRP A 149 -4.04 10.48 -10.69
N MET A 150 -3.29 9.51 -10.14
CA MET A 150 -3.15 8.18 -10.72
C MET A 150 -4.49 7.44 -10.81
N LEU A 151 -5.35 7.57 -9.80
CA LEU A 151 -6.70 6.97 -9.80
C LEU A 151 -7.57 7.44 -10.98
N GLU A 152 -7.32 8.65 -11.50
CA GLU A 152 -8.05 9.25 -12.60
C GLU A 152 -7.32 9.09 -13.95
N SER A 153 -6.00 8.95 -13.92
CA SER A 153 -5.14 8.91 -15.10
C SER A 153 -4.36 7.61 -15.21
N ARG A 154 -4.80 6.76 -16.14
CA ARG A 154 -4.12 5.51 -16.47
C ARG A 154 -2.71 5.75 -17.03
N SER A 155 -2.53 6.76 -17.88
CA SER A 155 -1.22 7.06 -18.47
C SER A 155 -0.22 7.50 -17.41
N LEU A 156 -0.65 8.30 -16.43
CA LEU A 156 0.20 8.69 -15.30
C LEU A 156 0.56 7.47 -14.44
N THR A 157 -0.38 6.57 -14.19
CA THR A 157 -0.11 5.33 -13.46
C THR A 157 0.94 4.48 -14.18
N GLU A 158 0.78 4.27 -15.50
CA GLU A 158 1.73 3.53 -16.32
C GLU A 158 3.10 4.21 -16.38
N GLU A 159 3.15 5.54 -16.41
CA GLU A 159 4.37 6.34 -16.36
C GLU A 159 5.11 6.17 -15.03
N MET A 160 4.45 6.42 -13.90
CA MET A 160 5.06 6.34 -12.57
C MET A 160 5.55 4.92 -12.23
N VAL A 161 4.82 3.89 -12.67
CA VAL A 161 5.25 2.49 -12.50
C VAL A 161 6.46 2.16 -13.38
N ARG A 162 6.44 2.61 -14.65
CA ARG A 162 7.55 2.38 -15.61
C ARG A 162 8.83 3.08 -15.18
N GLU A 163 8.74 4.27 -14.59
CA GLU A 163 9.88 5.03 -14.07
C GLU A 163 10.38 4.50 -12.72
N GLY A 164 9.65 3.55 -12.12
CA GLY A 164 9.99 2.95 -10.84
C GLY A 164 9.78 3.90 -9.65
N GLU A 165 9.03 4.99 -9.86
CA GLU A 165 8.58 5.89 -8.79
C GLU A 165 7.51 5.24 -7.92
N VAL A 166 6.71 4.34 -8.52
CA VAL A 166 5.69 3.54 -7.84
C VAL A 166 5.93 2.06 -8.08
N VAL A 167 5.95 1.29 -7.01
CA VAL A 167 5.86 -0.17 -7.07
C VAL A 167 4.39 -0.55 -6.98
N GLN A 168 3.88 -1.27 -7.97
CA GLN A 168 2.51 -1.75 -8.01
C GLN A 168 2.45 -3.27 -7.82
N ASP A 169 1.64 -3.72 -6.87
CA ASP A 169 1.26 -5.12 -6.70
C ASP A 169 -0.25 -5.26 -6.87
N VAL A 170 -0.70 -6.37 -7.47
CA VAL A 170 -2.12 -6.64 -7.72
C VAL A 170 -2.43 -8.08 -7.34
N VAL A 171 -3.36 -8.25 -6.40
CA VAL A 171 -3.82 -9.56 -5.97
C VAL A 171 -5.33 -9.67 -6.16
N VAL A 172 -5.74 -10.74 -6.83
CA VAL A 172 -7.15 -11.15 -6.87
C VAL A 172 -7.38 -12.08 -5.69
N TRP A 173 -8.13 -11.58 -4.70
CA TRP A 173 -8.50 -12.33 -3.52
C TRP A 173 -9.62 -13.29 -3.86
N ASN A 174 -9.32 -14.59 -3.87
CA ASN A 174 -10.28 -15.65 -4.19
C ASN A 174 -10.97 -16.26 -2.96
N GLY A 175 -10.90 -15.59 -1.80
CA GLY A 175 -11.39 -16.15 -0.55
C GLY A 175 -10.51 -17.28 -0.05
N GLY A 176 -9.42 -16.93 0.65
CA GLY A 176 -8.66 -17.93 1.40
C GLY A 176 -9.38 -18.28 2.70
N GLY A 177 -9.90 -19.50 2.82
CA GLY A 177 -9.74 -20.23 4.09
C GLY A 177 -8.23 -20.49 4.21
N ILE A 178 -7.58 -20.22 5.33
CA ILE A 178 -7.78 -20.77 6.68
C ILE A 178 -7.24 -19.76 7.69
#